data_AF-A0A3B8IBD5-F1
#
_entry.id   AF-A0A3B8IBD5-F1
#
_cell.length_a   1.000
_cell.length_b   1.000
_cell.length_c   1.000
_cell.angle_alpha   90.00
_cell.angle_beta   90.00
_cell.angle_gamma   90.00
#
_symmetry.space_group_name_H-M   'P 1'
#
loop_
_entity.id
_entity.type
_entity.pdbx_description
1 polymer ?
#
loop_
_entity_poly.entity_id
_entity_poly.type
_entity_poly.pdbx_seq_one_letter_code
_entity_poly.pdbx_strand_id
1 'polypeptide(L)'
;MDSSLSVPFYRMQPSAKPAISWYMKTPLTTLFTLLIFSAFGQVSLNNIGLTPGEYAVGFRHFTVHDSSRTYQRVGDWTNEHSPRPIPVSLWYPAQPTPATPLQVLDYYRILAEEDEWEYLPDEFLLNWFDYPNTAQNRAHLQEPTTARANAAPLSGNFPVVIYAPSLRASSIENFALCEWLASHGYIVLAS
;
A
#
# COMPACT_ATOMS: atom_id res chain seq x y z
N MET A 1 60.65 49.90 58.06
CA MET A 1 61.45 50.34 56.89
C MET A 1 61.31 49.28 55.82
N ASP A 2 61.06 49.76 54.61
CA ASP A 2 60.46 49.11 53.45
C ASP A 2 61.22 47.88 52.90
N SER A 3 60.51 46.92 52.32
CA SER A 3 60.97 46.14 51.15
C SER A 3 59.84 45.25 50.62
N SER A 4 59.15 45.82 49.65
CA SER A 4 58.30 45.14 48.67
C SER A 4 59.12 44.17 47.79
N LEU A 5 58.62 42.96 47.57
CA LEU A 5 59.05 42.10 46.46
C LEU A 5 57.82 41.42 45.83
N SER A 6 57.61 41.77 44.56
CA SER A 6 56.56 41.34 43.66
C SER A 6 56.85 39.96 43.05
N VAL A 7 55.79 39.16 42.87
CA VAL A 7 55.84 37.83 42.25
C VAL A 7 55.70 37.97 40.72
N PRO A 8 56.54 37.32 39.89
CA PRO A 8 56.43 37.40 38.44
C PRO A 8 55.35 36.45 37.89
N PHE A 9 54.49 36.98 37.02
CA PHE A 9 53.51 36.23 36.23
C PHE A 9 54.21 35.44 35.10
N TYR A 10 54.07 34.11 35.10
CA TYR A 10 54.47 33.27 33.96
C TYR A 10 53.34 33.19 32.94
N ARG A 11 53.61 33.64 31.71
CA ARG A 11 52.69 33.60 30.56
C ARG A 11 52.84 32.25 29.85
N MET A 12 51.84 31.37 29.93
CA MET A 12 51.78 30.16 29.11
C MET A 12 51.52 30.53 27.64
N GLN A 13 52.38 30.07 26.72
CA GLN A 13 52.11 30.08 25.28
C GLN A 13 51.23 28.86 24.90
N PRO A 14 50.25 29.00 24.00
CA PRO A 14 49.44 27.88 23.56
C PRO A 14 50.20 27.00 22.57
N SER A 15 50.15 25.67 22.78
CA SER A 15 50.73 24.67 21.87
C SER A 15 49.97 24.61 20.54
N ALA A 16 50.68 24.61 19.41
CA ALA A 16 50.10 24.41 18.09
C ALA A 16 49.48 23.01 17.96
N LYS A 17 48.19 22.94 17.56
CA LYS A 17 47.53 21.67 17.20
C LYS A 17 47.83 21.33 15.72
N PRO A 18 47.99 20.05 15.37
CA PRO A 18 48.22 19.66 13.98
C PRO A 18 46.95 19.84 13.14
N ALA A 19 47.13 20.27 11.88
CA ALA A 19 46.05 20.40 10.92
C ALA A 19 45.54 19.02 10.48
N ILE A 20 44.28 18.73 10.78
CA ILE A 20 43.58 17.53 10.30
C ILE A 20 43.18 17.80 8.85
N SER A 21 43.79 17.07 7.92
CA SER A 21 43.45 17.08 6.49
C SER A 21 42.08 16.41 6.27
N TRP A 22 41.11 17.18 5.80
CA TRP A 22 39.73 16.74 5.51
C TRP A 22 39.55 16.23 4.07
N TYR A 23 40.62 15.76 3.42
CA TYR A 23 40.51 15.24 2.06
C TYR A 23 40.22 13.74 2.07
N MET A 24 39.22 13.34 1.28
CA MET A 24 38.78 11.96 0.96
C MET A 24 37.68 11.34 1.83
N LYS A 25 36.48 11.94 1.85
CA LYS A 25 35.22 11.21 2.13
C LYS A 25 34.04 11.61 1.21
N THR A 26 34.33 12.18 0.05
CA THR A 26 33.31 12.70 -0.89
C THR A 26 32.84 11.76 -2.00
N PRO A 27 33.47 10.62 -2.38
CA PRO A 27 32.91 9.81 -3.47
C PRO A 27 31.75 8.89 -3.02
N LEU A 28 31.75 8.41 -1.77
CA LEU A 28 30.75 7.44 -1.30
C LEU A 28 29.40 8.08 -0.93
N THR A 29 29.42 9.27 -0.34
CA THR A 29 28.21 10.05 -0.04
C THR A 29 27.50 10.50 -1.31
N THR A 30 28.24 10.96 -2.32
CA THR A 30 27.67 11.42 -3.60
C THR A 30 26.99 10.28 -4.37
N LEU A 31 27.55 9.07 -4.33
CA LEU A 31 26.94 7.87 -4.94
C LEU A 31 25.64 7.47 -4.23
N PHE A 32 25.57 7.61 -2.90
CA PHE A 32 24.37 7.32 -2.12
C PHE A 32 23.24 8.33 -2.41
N THR A 33 23.57 9.62 -2.57
CA THR A 33 22.58 10.64 -2.94
C THR A 33 22.01 10.44 -4.35
N LEU A 34 22.84 10.00 -5.31
CA LEU A 34 22.39 9.76 -6.69
C LEU A 34 21.40 8.59 -6.82
N LEU A 35 21.55 7.55 -6.00
CA LEU A 35 20.63 6.40 -5.96
C LEU A 35 19.24 6.77 -5.43
N ILE A 36 19.14 7.73 -4.50
CA ILE A 36 17.86 8.17 -3.91
C ILE A 36 17.01 8.94 -4.94
N PHE A 37 17.62 9.68 -5.86
CA PHE A 37 16.91 10.48 -6.87
C PHE A 37 16.32 9.66 -8.03
N SER A 38 16.65 8.37 -8.14
CA SER A 38 16.17 7.51 -9.24
C SER A 38 14.97 6.63 -8.85
N ALA A 39 14.51 6.69 -7.60
CA ALA A 39 13.39 5.91 -7.11
C ALA A 39 12.06 6.64 -7.35
N PHE A 40 11.64 6.76 -8.61
CA PHE A 40 10.22 7.04 -8.92
C PHE A 40 9.43 5.75 -8.74
N GLY A 41 8.93 5.52 -7.51
CA GLY A 41 8.20 4.30 -7.14
C GLY A 41 6.71 4.31 -7.47
N GLN A 42 6.15 5.41 -7.97
CA GLN A 42 4.75 5.47 -8.39
C GLN A 42 4.62 5.11 -9.86
N VAL A 43 4.05 3.93 -10.12
CA VAL A 43 3.70 3.46 -11.45
C VAL A 43 2.17 3.39 -11.52
N SER A 44 1.57 3.97 -12.55
CA SER A 44 0.13 3.80 -12.81
C SER A 44 -0.20 2.35 -13.12
N LEU A 45 -1.46 1.95 -12.94
CA LEU A 45 -1.90 0.60 -13.30
C LEU A 45 -1.59 0.30 -14.76
N ASN A 46 -1.77 1.28 -15.65
CA ASN A 46 -1.47 1.14 -17.08
C ASN A 46 0.03 0.93 -17.39
N ASN A 47 0.93 1.39 -16.51
CA ASN A 47 2.38 1.30 -16.70
C ASN A 47 3.02 0.18 -15.87
N ILE A 48 2.24 -0.62 -15.15
CA ILE A 48 2.74 -1.69 -14.27
C ILE A 48 3.47 -2.81 -15.02
N GLY A 49 3.27 -2.91 -16.35
CA GLY A 49 4.00 -3.83 -17.22
C GLY A 49 3.56 -5.30 -17.09
N LEU A 50 2.38 -5.56 -16.53
CA LEU A 50 1.81 -6.91 -16.45
C LEU A 50 1.10 -7.25 -17.76
N THR A 51 1.54 -8.34 -18.41
CA THR A 51 0.83 -8.89 -19.56
C THR A 51 -0.30 -9.81 -19.07
N PRO A 52 -1.59 -9.52 -19.38
CA PRO A 52 -2.70 -10.40 -19.02
C PRO A 52 -2.58 -11.76 -19.71
N GLY A 53 -3.12 -12.80 -19.06
CA GLY A 53 -3.25 -14.14 -19.63
C GLY A 53 -4.45 -14.28 -20.57
N GLU A 54 -4.75 -15.53 -20.95
CA GLU A 54 -5.76 -15.84 -21.98
C GLU A 54 -7.21 -15.64 -21.53
N TYR A 55 -7.46 -15.63 -20.21
CA TYR A 55 -8.82 -15.57 -19.67
C TYR A 55 -9.24 -14.13 -19.33
N ALA A 56 -10.50 -13.80 -19.62
CA ALA A 56 -11.12 -12.60 -19.04
C ALA A 56 -11.25 -12.77 -17.52
N VAL A 57 -11.27 -11.67 -16.78
CA VAL A 57 -11.29 -11.70 -15.30
C VAL A 57 -12.66 -11.25 -14.79
N GLY A 58 -13.28 -12.12 -13.99
CA GLY A 58 -14.46 -11.78 -13.19
C GLY A 58 -14.07 -11.43 -11.77
N PHE A 59 -14.86 -10.56 -11.15
CA PHE A 59 -14.66 -10.14 -9.76
C PHE A 59 -15.96 -10.15 -8.97
N ARG A 60 -15.88 -10.57 -7.71
CA ARG A 60 -16.94 -10.47 -6.70
C ARG A 60 -16.33 -10.10 -5.35
N HIS A 61 -17.03 -9.27 -4.59
CA HIS A 61 -16.74 -9.01 -3.18
C HIS A 61 -17.97 -9.40 -2.35
N PHE A 62 -17.76 -10.12 -1.26
CA PHE A 62 -18.84 -10.56 -0.35
C PHE A 62 -18.30 -10.89 1.03
N THR A 63 -19.17 -10.85 2.03
CA THR A 63 -18.81 -11.17 3.42
C THR A 63 -19.33 -12.53 3.83
N VAL A 64 -18.46 -13.39 4.34
CA VAL A 64 -18.83 -14.64 5.03
C VAL A 64 -18.73 -14.45 6.54
N HIS A 65 -19.44 -15.27 7.30
CA HIS A 65 -19.50 -15.16 8.76
C HIS A 65 -18.97 -16.43 9.42
N ASP A 66 -17.99 -16.28 10.30
CA ASP A 66 -17.46 -17.35 11.12
C ASP A 66 -18.12 -17.35 12.49
N SER A 67 -19.06 -18.27 12.68
CA SER A 67 -19.83 -18.44 13.92
C SER A 67 -19.04 -19.03 15.07
N SER A 68 -17.80 -19.51 14.84
CA SER A 68 -16.92 -19.99 15.91
C SER A 68 -16.23 -18.85 16.68
N ARG A 69 -16.30 -17.62 16.16
CA ARG A 69 -15.69 -16.44 16.75
C ARG A 69 -16.71 -15.33 16.97
N THR A 70 -16.58 -14.64 18.10
CA THR A 70 -17.40 -13.46 18.43
C THR A 70 -16.70 -12.20 17.95
N TYR A 71 -17.48 -11.28 17.39
CA TYR A 71 -17.05 -9.97 16.96
C TYR A 71 -17.89 -8.87 17.60
N GLN A 72 -17.26 -7.74 17.86
CA GLN A 72 -17.87 -6.49 18.25
C GLN A 72 -17.30 -5.44 17.33
N ARG A 73 -18.17 -4.70 16.65
CA ARG A 73 -17.79 -3.69 15.68
C ARG A 73 -16.96 -2.60 16.34
N VAL A 74 -15.87 -2.19 15.69
CA VAL A 74 -14.96 -1.21 16.29
C VAL A 74 -15.57 0.17 16.13
N GLY A 75 -15.74 0.91 17.23
CA GLY A 75 -16.36 2.25 17.22
C GLY A 75 -17.84 2.28 17.53
N ASP A 76 -18.51 1.12 17.54
CA ASP A 76 -19.88 1.00 18.05
C ASP A 76 -19.83 0.94 19.59
N TRP A 77 -20.41 1.94 20.26
CA TRP A 77 -20.54 1.96 21.73
C TRP A 77 -21.74 1.13 22.21
N THR A 78 -21.88 -0.09 21.68
CA THR A 78 -22.95 -1.05 22.03
C THR A 78 -22.34 -2.32 22.63
N ASN A 79 -23.16 -3.12 23.31
CA ASN A 79 -22.78 -4.47 23.78
C ASN A 79 -23.23 -5.57 22.81
N GLU A 80 -23.46 -5.20 21.54
CA GLU A 80 -23.91 -6.15 20.53
C GLU A 80 -22.74 -6.98 20.03
N HIS A 81 -23.00 -8.26 19.85
CA HIS A 81 -22.03 -9.24 19.39
C HIS A 81 -22.58 -10.00 18.20
N SER A 82 -21.72 -10.24 17.21
CA SER A 82 -22.04 -10.99 16.00
C SER A 82 -21.00 -12.08 15.74
N PRO A 83 -21.32 -13.10 14.91
CA PRO A 83 -20.30 -13.94 14.29
C PRO A 83 -19.25 -13.08 13.58
N ARG A 84 -17.98 -13.48 13.60
CA ARG A 84 -16.90 -12.69 12.98
C ARG A 84 -17.13 -12.54 11.47
N PRO A 85 -17.33 -11.32 10.95
CA PRO A 85 -17.36 -11.09 9.51
C PRO A 85 -15.95 -11.30 8.94
N ILE A 86 -15.92 -11.90 7.76
CA ILE A 86 -14.72 -12.15 6.94
C ILE A 86 -15.05 -11.61 5.54
N PRO A 87 -14.56 -10.42 5.18
CA PRO A 87 -14.71 -9.91 3.83
C PRO A 87 -13.88 -10.76 2.88
N VAL A 88 -14.43 -11.07 1.70
CA VAL A 88 -13.78 -11.92 0.70
C VAL A 88 -13.85 -11.25 -0.65
N SER A 89 -12.68 -10.95 -1.20
CA SER A 89 -12.51 -10.55 -2.60
C SER A 89 -12.13 -11.76 -3.45
N LEU A 90 -12.90 -12.01 -4.49
CA LEU A 90 -12.80 -13.18 -5.35
C LEU A 90 -12.55 -12.76 -6.80
N TRP A 91 -11.38 -13.10 -7.32
CA TRP A 91 -11.03 -12.99 -8.75
C TRP A 91 -11.03 -14.38 -9.39
N TYR A 92 -11.55 -14.48 -10.60
CA TYR A 92 -11.70 -15.78 -11.27
C TYR A 92 -11.67 -15.66 -12.81
N PRO A 93 -11.28 -16.74 -13.52
CA PRO A 93 -11.41 -16.82 -14.97
C PRO A 93 -12.88 -16.73 -15.36
N ALA A 94 -13.21 -15.79 -16.25
CA ALA A 94 -14.56 -15.48 -16.65
C ALA A 94 -14.74 -15.56 -18.17
N GLN A 95 -16.00 -15.65 -18.58
CA GLN A 95 -16.39 -15.45 -19.97
C GLN A 95 -16.10 -14.01 -20.39
N PRO A 96 -15.57 -13.77 -21.60
CA PRO A 96 -15.49 -12.42 -22.16
C PRO A 96 -16.85 -11.74 -22.17
N THR A 97 -16.89 -10.47 -21.79
CA THR A 97 -18.12 -9.68 -21.68
C THR A 97 -17.88 -8.24 -22.15
N PRO A 98 -18.88 -7.60 -22.80
CA PRO A 98 -18.81 -6.19 -23.16
C PRO A 98 -19.02 -5.24 -21.96
N ALA A 99 -19.23 -5.77 -20.75
CA ALA A 99 -19.39 -4.94 -19.55
C ALA A 99 -18.18 -4.03 -19.33
N THR A 100 -18.41 -2.89 -18.68
CA THR A 100 -17.36 -1.93 -18.33
C THR A 100 -16.41 -2.53 -17.27
N PRO A 101 -15.10 -2.30 -17.38
CA PRO A 101 -14.15 -2.59 -16.30
C PRO A 101 -14.55 -1.99 -14.96
N LEU A 102 -14.15 -2.66 -13.89
CA LEU A 102 -13.99 -1.97 -12.61
C LEU A 102 -12.93 -0.88 -12.76
N GLN A 103 -13.06 0.18 -11.99
CA GLN A 103 -12.02 1.18 -11.82
C GLN A 103 -11.26 0.92 -10.51
N VAL A 104 -10.07 1.49 -10.38
CA VAL A 104 -9.33 1.48 -9.10
C VAL A 104 -10.19 2.03 -7.96
N LEU A 105 -11.05 3.02 -8.23
CA LEU A 105 -12.04 3.54 -7.29
C LEU A 105 -12.95 2.46 -6.70
N ASP A 106 -13.38 1.48 -7.49
CA ASP A 106 -14.27 0.44 -7.02
C ASP A 106 -13.58 -0.47 -5.99
N TYR A 107 -12.27 -0.68 -6.10
CA TYR A 107 -11.48 -1.35 -5.06
C TYR A 107 -11.32 -0.49 -3.80
N TYR A 108 -11.09 0.82 -3.94
CA TYR A 108 -11.01 1.71 -2.76
C TYR A 108 -12.32 1.78 -1.97
N ARG A 109 -13.47 1.64 -2.63
CA ARG A 109 -14.77 1.53 -1.94
C ARG A 109 -14.86 0.26 -1.08
N ILE A 110 -14.24 -0.84 -1.52
CA ILE A 110 -14.14 -2.07 -0.73
C ILE A 110 -13.24 -1.86 0.49
N LEU A 111 -12.10 -1.17 0.33
CA LEU A 111 -11.27 -0.78 1.48
C LEU A 111 -12.09 0.00 2.52
N ALA A 112 -12.93 0.94 2.08
CA ALA A 112 -13.83 1.67 2.98
C ALA A 112 -14.88 0.78 3.64
N GLU A 113 -15.47 -0.17 2.92
CA GLU A 113 -16.40 -1.16 3.48
C GLU A 113 -15.72 -2.03 4.54
N GLU A 114 -14.52 -2.54 4.26
CA GLU A 114 -13.78 -3.45 5.15
C GLU A 114 -13.27 -2.76 6.43
N ASP A 115 -12.91 -1.48 6.35
CA ASP A 115 -12.57 -0.66 7.51
C ASP A 115 -13.80 -0.08 8.22
N GLU A 116 -15.01 -0.54 7.87
CA GLU A 116 -16.29 -0.20 8.51
C GLU A 116 -16.68 1.29 8.36
N TRP A 117 -16.32 1.87 7.21
CA TRP A 117 -16.65 3.24 6.79
C TRP A 117 -17.61 3.25 5.58
N GLU A 118 -18.76 2.59 5.70
CA GLU A 118 -19.68 2.35 4.57
C GLU A 118 -20.28 3.64 3.97
N TYR A 119 -20.19 4.75 4.70
CA TYR A 119 -20.72 6.05 4.31
C TYR A 119 -19.62 7.06 3.93
N LEU A 120 -18.36 6.65 3.81
CA LEU A 120 -17.25 7.54 3.43
C LEU A 120 -17.39 7.96 1.95
N PRO A 121 -17.59 9.25 1.65
CA PRO A 121 -17.69 9.71 0.27
C PRO A 121 -16.37 9.53 -0.49
N ASP A 122 -16.45 9.23 -1.79
CA ASP A 122 -15.28 8.96 -2.65
C ASP A 122 -14.21 10.06 -2.60
N GLU A 123 -14.62 11.33 -2.46
CA GLU A 123 -13.71 12.49 -2.40
C GLU A 123 -12.78 12.48 -1.18
N PHE A 124 -13.14 11.73 -0.13
CA PHE A 124 -12.36 11.60 1.09
C PHE A 124 -11.49 10.34 1.15
N LEU A 125 -11.69 9.35 0.26
CA LEU A 125 -10.98 8.07 0.29
C LEU A 125 -9.46 8.22 0.40
N LEU A 126 -8.86 9.05 -0.46
CA LEU A 126 -7.41 9.25 -0.45
C LEU A 126 -6.93 9.84 0.87
N ASN A 127 -7.63 10.86 1.38
CA ASN A 127 -7.25 11.51 2.64
C ASN A 127 -7.44 10.59 3.85
N TRP A 128 -8.44 9.71 3.81
CA TRP A 128 -8.81 8.83 4.91
C TRP A 128 -7.82 7.67 5.09
N PHE A 129 -7.33 7.12 3.97
CA PHE A 129 -6.39 5.99 3.95
C PHE A 129 -4.94 6.41 3.74
N ASP A 130 -4.56 7.59 4.26
CA ASP A 130 -3.19 8.12 4.27
C ASP A 130 -2.52 8.27 2.88
N TYR A 131 -3.30 8.42 1.80
CA TYR A 131 -2.79 8.71 0.46
C TYR A 131 -2.84 10.23 0.18
N PRO A 132 -1.78 10.83 -0.37
CA PRO A 132 -1.82 12.24 -0.77
C PRO A 132 -2.96 12.50 -1.77
N ASN A 133 -3.93 13.36 -1.44
CA ASN A 133 -5.03 13.68 -2.35
C ASN A 133 -4.61 14.71 -3.41
N THR A 134 -3.69 14.30 -4.28
CA THR A 134 -3.18 15.08 -5.42
C THR A 134 -4.07 14.86 -6.65
N ALA A 135 -3.99 15.75 -7.63
CA ALA A 135 -4.69 15.57 -8.91
C ALA A 135 -4.27 14.27 -9.61
N GLN A 136 -3.01 13.87 -9.46
CA GLN A 136 -2.47 12.62 -10.00
C GLN A 136 -3.09 11.40 -9.32
N ASN A 137 -3.15 11.34 -7.99
CA ASN A 137 -3.75 10.21 -7.28
C ASN A 137 -5.26 10.10 -7.56
N ARG A 138 -5.97 11.23 -7.70
CA ARG A 138 -7.36 11.22 -8.16
C ARG A 138 -7.51 10.67 -9.58
N ALA A 139 -6.56 10.95 -10.47
CA ALA A 139 -6.57 10.36 -11.80
C ALA A 139 -6.35 8.84 -11.76
N HIS A 140 -5.47 8.34 -10.87
CA HIS A 140 -5.26 6.90 -10.68
C HIS A 140 -6.53 6.16 -10.22
N LEU A 141 -7.39 6.78 -9.41
CA LEU A 141 -8.67 6.18 -9.02
C LEU A 141 -9.61 5.90 -10.22
N GLN A 142 -9.48 6.67 -11.31
CA GLN A 142 -10.30 6.51 -12.52
C GLN A 142 -9.70 5.51 -13.53
N GLU A 143 -8.54 4.91 -13.22
CA GLU A 143 -7.91 3.97 -14.12
C GLU A 143 -8.76 2.70 -14.24
N PRO A 144 -9.10 2.26 -15.47
CA PRO A 144 -9.81 1.01 -15.67
C PRO A 144 -8.89 -0.17 -15.36
N THR A 145 -9.46 -1.18 -14.74
CA THR A 145 -8.81 -2.44 -14.41
C THR A 145 -9.06 -3.49 -15.50
N THR A 146 -8.60 -4.72 -15.31
CA THR A 146 -8.94 -5.82 -16.22
C THR A 146 -10.19 -6.57 -15.78
N ALA A 147 -10.53 -6.52 -14.49
CA ALA A 147 -11.68 -7.23 -13.93
C ALA A 147 -13.03 -6.64 -14.33
N ARG A 148 -14.05 -7.50 -14.28
CA ARG A 148 -15.45 -7.17 -14.52
C ARG A 148 -16.31 -7.65 -13.37
N ALA A 149 -17.08 -6.75 -12.77
CA ALA A 149 -18.02 -7.08 -11.71
C ALA A 149 -18.99 -8.15 -12.18
N ASN A 150 -19.12 -9.23 -11.41
CA ASN A 150 -20.12 -10.29 -11.61
C ASN A 150 -20.11 -10.94 -13.01
N ALA A 151 -19.00 -10.91 -13.74
CA ALA A 151 -18.89 -11.61 -15.02
C ALA A 151 -19.16 -13.11 -14.84
N ALA A 152 -19.76 -13.75 -15.85
CA ALA A 152 -20.08 -15.18 -15.79
C ALA A 152 -18.78 -15.99 -15.65
N PRO A 153 -18.62 -16.86 -14.63
CA PRO A 153 -17.43 -17.70 -14.49
C PRO A 153 -17.24 -18.60 -15.70
N LEU A 154 -15.98 -18.83 -16.09
CA LEU A 154 -15.63 -19.85 -17.06
C LEU A 154 -15.80 -21.24 -16.43
N SER A 155 -16.40 -22.19 -17.15
CA SER A 155 -16.55 -23.57 -16.67
C SER A 155 -15.22 -24.31 -16.73
N GLY A 156 -14.91 -25.09 -15.68
CA GLY A 156 -13.68 -25.87 -15.61
C GLY A 156 -13.15 -25.97 -14.18
N ASN A 157 -12.03 -26.69 -14.03
CA ASN A 157 -11.27 -26.75 -12.78
C ASN A 157 -10.07 -25.83 -12.89
N PHE A 158 -9.94 -24.92 -11.94
CA PHE A 158 -8.84 -23.97 -11.85
C PHE A 158 -8.14 -24.12 -10.49
N PRO A 159 -6.81 -24.03 -10.42
CA PRO A 159 -6.09 -23.96 -9.15
C PRO A 159 -6.57 -22.76 -8.33
N VAL A 160 -6.66 -22.96 -7.01
CA VAL A 160 -7.08 -21.92 -6.06
C VAL A 160 -5.85 -21.35 -5.35
N VAL A 161 -5.77 -20.02 -5.31
CA VAL A 161 -4.80 -19.26 -4.51
C VAL A 161 -5.56 -18.54 -3.40
N ILE A 162 -5.09 -18.71 -2.17
CA ILE A 162 -5.55 -17.92 -1.02
C ILE A 162 -4.48 -16.84 -0.78
N TYR A 163 -4.87 -15.59 -0.96
CA TYR A 163 -4.02 -14.42 -0.70
C TYR A 163 -4.37 -13.85 0.67
N ALA A 164 -3.37 -13.68 1.53
CA ALA A 164 -3.52 -13.02 2.82
C ALA A 164 -2.83 -11.65 2.73
N PRO A 165 -3.57 -10.53 2.84
CA PRO A 165 -3.00 -9.19 2.86
C PRO A 165 -2.05 -8.97 4.04
N SER A 166 -1.28 -7.88 3.95
CA SER A 166 -0.40 -7.47 5.04
C SER A 166 -1.18 -7.03 6.29
N LEU A 167 -0.45 -6.73 7.37
CA LEU A 167 -1.06 -6.36 8.64
C LEU A 167 -1.98 -5.14 8.48
N ARG A 168 -3.28 -5.34 8.77
CA ARG A 168 -4.35 -4.33 8.64
C ARG A 168 -4.58 -3.83 7.20
N ALA A 169 -4.12 -4.57 6.19
CA ALA A 169 -4.44 -4.26 4.81
C ALA A 169 -5.77 -4.91 4.40
N SER A 170 -6.40 -4.30 3.41
CA SER A 170 -7.64 -4.78 2.82
C SER A 170 -7.43 -5.99 1.91
N SER A 171 -8.47 -6.79 1.70
CA SER A 171 -8.47 -7.90 0.74
C SER A 171 -8.09 -7.47 -0.69
N ILE A 172 -8.23 -6.17 -1.01
CA ILE A 172 -7.89 -5.61 -2.33
C ILE A 172 -6.45 -5.09 -2.45
N GLU A 173 -5.61 -5.21 -1.41
CA GLU A 173 -4.24 -4.65 -1.36
C GLU A 173 -3.43 -4.91 -2.63
N ASN A 174 -3.52 -6.13 -3.17
CA ASN A 174 -2.80 -6.56 -4.37
C ASN A 174 -3.77 -6.95 -5.51
N PHE A 175 -4.84 -6.17 -5.72
CA PHE A 175 -5.84 -6.45 -6.75
C PHE A 175 -5.23 -6.67 -8.15
N ALA A 176 -4.20 -5.91 -8.54
CA ALA A 176 -3.57 -6.05 -9.85
C ALA A 176 -2.87 -7.41 -10.03
N LEU A 177 -2.22 -7.92 -8.97
CA LEU A 177 -1.65 -9.27 -8.96
C LEU A 177 -2.74 -10.33 -9.00
N CYS A 178 -3.83 -10.13 -8.25
CA CYS A 178 -4.94 -11.08 -8.18
C CYS A 178 -5.66 -11.19 -9.53
N GLU A 179 -5.87 -10.06 -10.22
CA GLU A 179 -6.38 -10.02 -11.59
C GLU A 179 -5.44 -10.71 -12.57
N TRP A 180 -4.13 -10.44 -12.45
CA TRP A 180 -3.13 -11.08 -13.29
C TRP A 180 -3.15 -12.61 -13.13
N LEU A 181 -3.17 -13.12 -11.90
CA LEU A 181 -3.31 -14.55 -11.62
C LEU A 181 -4.62 -15.10 -12.20
N ALA A 182 -5.75 -14.41 -12.02
CA ALA A 182 -7.03 -14.85 -12.57
C ALA A 182 -7.01 -14.94 -14.10
N SER A 183 -6.37 -13.98 -14.78
CA SER A 183 -6.21 -14.03 -16.23
C SER A 183 -5.34 -15.22 -16.71
N HIS A 184 -4.52 -15.80 -15.83
CA HIS A 184 -3.70 -16.99 -16.07
C HIS A 184 -4.36 -18.31 -15.63
N GLY A 185 -5.65 -18.28 -15.26
CA GLY A 185 -6.40 -19.49 -14.94
C GLY A 185 -6.37 -19.88 -13.47
N TYR A 186 -6.15 -18.92 -12.56
CA TYR A 186 -6.28 -19.15 -11.12
C TYR A 186 -7.58 -18.58 -10.58
N ILE A 187 -8.19 -19.25 -9.61
CA ILE A 187 -9.19 -18.63 -8.74
C ILE A 187 -8.43 -18.03 -7.55
N VAL A 188 -8.59 -16.73 -7.30
CA VAL A 188 -7.91 -16.05 -6.20
C VAL A 188 -8.94 -15.57 -5.19
N LEU A 189 -8.78 -15.98 -3.94
CA LEU A 189 -9.55 -15.51 -2.79
C LEU A 189 -8.64 -14.70 -1.89
N ALA A 190 -9.00 -13.46 -1.58
CA ALA A 190 -8.32 -12.62 -0.61
C ALA A 190 -9.26 -12.24 0.54
N SER A 191 -8.71 -12.21 1.76
CA SER A 191 -9.40 -11.81 3.00
C SER A 191 -8.43 -11.31 4.05
#